data_AF-A0AAP4DTM0-F1
#
_entry.id   AF-A0AAP4DTM0-F1
#
_cell.length_a   1.000
_cell.length_b   1.000
_cell.length_c   1.000
_cell.angle_alpha   90.00
_cell.angle_beta   90.00
_cell.angle_gamma   90.00
#
_symmetry.space_group_name_H-M   'P 1'
#
loop_
_entity.id
_entity.type
_entity.pdbx_description
1 polymer ?
#
loop_
_entity_poly.entity_id
_entity_poly.type
_entity_poly.pdbx_seq_one_letter_code
_entity_poly.pdbx_strand_id
1 'polypeptide(L)'
;MTESVNLNGETYYSVEYTIKILGISESTLKQYRGDKKVKGIRIGDVYFYKKTSVETYKKRKSKASGKVSPVEINGKHFPSRTAAAKYIGVSINQLANYFLVQKKIIEMEKLNDGRKTTV
;
A
#
# COMPACT_ATOMS: atom_id res chain seq x y z
N MET A 1 -27.36 15.25 -8.41
CA MET A 1 -26.82 14.00 -8.98
C MET A 1 -26.99 12.88 -7.95
N THR A 2 -27.20 11.64 -8.41
CA THR A 2 -27.34 10.48 -7.52
C THR A 2 -25.97 10.08 -6.94
N GLU A 3 -25.81 10.16 -5.61
CA GLU A 3 -24.55 9.85 -4.93
C GLU A 3 -24.24 8.34 -4.92
N SER A 4 -25.28 7.51 -4.82
CA SER A 4 -25.14 6.06 -4.78
C SER A 4 -26.35 5.33 -5.36
N VAL A 5 -26.12 4.13 -5.87
CA VAL A 5 -27.16 3.24 -6.40
C VAL A 5 -27.00 1.85 -5.80
N ASN A 6 -28.13 1.19 -5.49
CA ASN A 6 -28.15 -0.20 -5.04
C ASN A 6 -28.67 -1.09 -6.16
N LEU A 7 -27.88 -2.09 -6.54
CA LEU A 7 -28.21 -3.03 -7.60
C LEU A 7 -27.86 -4.44 -7.15
N ASN A 8 -28.83 -5.35 -7.17
CA ASN A 8 -28.67 -6.75 -6.78
C ASN A 8 -28.06 -6.92 -5.38
N GLY A 9 -28.46 -6.08 -4.42
CA GLY A 9 -27.93 -6.09 -3.06
C GLY A 9 -26.54 -5.48 -2.90
N GLU A 10 -25.97 -4.91 -3.97
CA GLU A 10 -24.66 -4.27 -3.94
C GLU A 10 -24.77 -2.74 -4.09
N THR A 11 -24.04 -2.01 -3.26
CA THR A 11 -23.99 -0.54 -3.33
C THR A 11 -22.86 -0.07 -4.23
N TYR A 12 -23.17 0.89 -5.10
CA TYR A 12 -22.24 1.56 -5.98
C TYR A 12 -22.27 3.07 -5.76
N TYR A 13 -21.11 3.71 -5.82
CA TYR A 13 -20.92 5.15 -5.60
C TYR A 13 -20.62 5.86 -6.91
N SER A 14 -21.18 7.05 -7.08
CA SER A 14 -20.87 7.91 -8.22
C SER A 14 -19.38 8.30 -8.22
N VAL A 15 -18.88 8.78 -9.36
CA VAL A 15 -17.50 9.28 -9.47
C VAL A 15 -17.26 10.41 -8.47
N GLU A 16 -18.15 11.40 -8.41
CA GLU A 16 -18.05 12.55 -7.50
C GLU A 16 -18.05 12.12 -6.03
N TYR A 17 -18.96 11.21 -5.66
CA TYR A 17 -19.03 10.74 -4.28
C TYR A 17 -17.81 9.91 -3.90
N THR A 18 -17.28 9.12 -4.84
CA THR A 18 -16.03 8.37 -4.65
C THR A 18 -14.83 9.30 -4.46
N ILE A 19 -14.73 10.38 -5.24
CA ILE A 19 -13.71 11.43 -5.06
C ILE A 19 -13.79 12.03 -3.66
N LYS A 20 -15.01 12.37 -3.21
CA LYS A 20 -15.25 12.95 -1.88
C LYS A 20 -14.83 12.00 -0.76
N ILE A 21 -15.16 10.70 -0.86
CA ILE A 21 -14.78 9.69 0.15
C ILE A 21 -13.27 9.48 0.21
N LEU A 22 -12.61 9.44 -0.96
CA LEU A 22 -11.20 9.06 -1.06
C LEU A 22 -10.24 10.25 -0.94
N GLY A 23 -10.73 11.47 -1.19
CA GLY A 23 -9.92 12.69 -1.25
C GLY A 23 -8.81 12.55 -2.30
N ILE A 24 -9.18 12.21 -3.54
CA ILE A 24 -8.26 12.03 -4.68
C ILE A 24 -8.79 12.75 -5.92
N SER A 25 -7.91 13.06 -6.87
CA SER A 25 -8.33 13.61 -8.16
C SER A 25 -9.10 12.60 -9.01
N GLU A 26 -9.92 13.09 -9.93
CA GLU A 26 -10.60 12.24 -10.92
C GLU A 26 -9.60 11.48 -11.81
N SER A 27 -8.45 12.08 -12.13
CA SER A 27 -7.38 11.42 -12.90
C SER A 27 -6.84 10.20 -12.15
N THR A 28 -6.53 10.35 -10.86
CA THR A 28 -6.12 9.23 -9.99
C THR A 28 -7.21 8.17 -9.90
N LEU A 29 -8.48 8.58 -9.83
CA LEU A 29 -9.61 7.67 -9.80
C LEU A 29 -9.81 6.92 -11.13
N LYS A 30 -9.53 7.55 -12.28
CA LYS A 30 -9.53 6.91 -13.61
C LYS A 30 -8.44 5.87 -13.75
N GLN A 31 -7.25 6.10 -13.20
CA GLN A 31 -6.20 5.07 -13.14
C GLN A 31 -6.67 3.82 -12.40
N TYR A 32 -7.52 3.96 -11.39
CA TYR A 32 -8.11 2.80 -10.69
C TYR A 32 -9.06 1.99 -11.56
N ARG A 33 -9.73 2.58 -12.56
CA ARG A 33 -10.56 1.79 -13.49
C ARG A 33 -9.75 0.75 -14.26
N GLY A 34 -8.47 1.02 -14.50
CA GLY A 34 -7.54 0.09 -15.16
C GLY A 34 -6.99 -1.01 -14.25
N ASP A 35 -7.15 -0.89 -12.92
CA ASP A 35 -6.74 -1.94 -11.97
C ASP A 35 -7.79 -3.05 -11.95
N LYS A 36 -7.41 -4.28 -12.33
CA LYS A 36 -8.27 -5.48 -12.32
C LYS A 36 -8.97 -5.74 -10.97
N LYS A 37 -8.50 -5.13 -9.88
CA LYS A 37 -9.04 -5.28 -8.52
C LYS A 37 -10.13 -4.27 -8.16
N VAL A 38 -10.33 -3.22 -8.95
CA VAL A 38 -11.36 -2.21 -8.73
C VAL A 38 -12.54 -2.51 -9.65
N LYS A 39 -13.68 -2.85 -9.05
CA LYS A 39 -14.89 -3.19 -9.78
C LYS A 39 -15.85 -2.01 -9.76
N GLY A 40 -16.52 -1.81 -10.89
CA GLY A 40 -17.55 -0.81 -11.07
C GLY A 40 -18.42 -1.19 -12.26
N ILE A 41 -19.49 -0.43 -12.44
CA ILE A 41 -20.48 -0.65 -13.48
C ILE A 41 -20.74 0.66 -14.21
N ARG A 42 -21.24 0.55 -15.44
CA ARG A 42 -21.75 1.69 -16.19
C ARG A 42 -23.27 1.62 -16.23
N ILE A 43 -23.93 2.72 -15.92
CA ILE A 43 -25.39 2.88 -16.01
C ILE A 43 -25.62 4.09 -16.91
N GLY A 44 -26.09 3.84 -18.14
CA GLY A 44 -26.06 4.84 -19.20
C GLY A 44 -24.62 5.31 -19.47
N ASP A 45 -24.41 6.62 -19.49
CA ASP A 45 -23.08 7.21 -19.70
C ASP A 45 -22.23 7.34 -18.43
N VAL A 46 -22.83 7.09 -17.27
CA VAL A 46 -22.20 7.33 -15.96
C VAL A 46 -21.59 6.05 -15.40
N TYR A 47 -20.36 6.18 -14.88
CA TYR A 47 -19.66 5.08 -14.22
C TYR A 47 -19.82 5.16 -12.69
N PHE A 48 -20.09 4.02 -12.06
CA PHE A 48 -20.21 3.89 -10.62
C PHE A 48 -19.21 2.88 -10.07
N TYR A 49 -18.60 3.18 -8.94
CA TYR A 49 -17.62 2.33 -8.25
C TYR A 49 -18.28 1.48 -7.19
N LYS A 50 -17.98 0.18 -7.15
CA LYS A 50 -18.50 -0.70 -6.11
C LYS A 50 -17.96 -0.27 -4.74
N LYS A 51 -18.85 -0.17 -3.73
CA LYS A 51 -18.51 0.25 -2.36
C LYS A 51 -17.30 -0.49 -1.81
N THR A 52 -17.27 -1.83 -1.97
CA THR A 52 -16.17 -2.66 -1.46
C THR A 52 -14.82 -2.34 -2.10
N SER A 53 -14.80 -1.91 -3.37
CA SER A 53 -13.58 -1.46 -4.04
C SER A 53 -13.10 -0.11 -3.49
N VAL A 54 -14.03 0.82 -3.23
CA VAL A 54 -13.72 2.12 -2.61
C VAL A 54 -13.15 1.92 -1.20
N GLU A 55 -13.75 1.05 -0.39
CA GLU A 55 -13.25 0.71 0.95
C GLU A 55 -11.87 0.04 0.92
N THR A 56 -11.66 -0.88 -0.02
CA THR A 56 -10.36 -1.53 -0.21
C THR A 56 -9.27 -0.50 -0.52
N TYR A 57 -9.59 0.48 -1.35
CA TYR A 57 -8.66 1.56 -1.68
C TYR A 57 -8.38 2.46 -0.47
N LYS A 58 -9.40 2.87 0.28
CA LYS A 58 -9.24 3.64 1.52
C LYS A 58 -8.28 2.96 2.50
N LYS A 59 -8.40 1.63 2.65
CA LYS A 59 -7.48 0.81 3.45
C LYS A 59 -6.05 0.79 2.90
N ARG A 60 -5.87 0.69 1.58
CA ARG A 60 -4.53 0.74 0.95
C ARG A 60 -3.87 2.10 1.09
N LYS A 61 -4.59 3.19 0.88
CA LYS A 61 -4.07 4.57 1.05
C LYS A 61 -3.59 4.78 2.49
N SER A 62 -4.35 4.31 3.48
CA SER A 62 -3.95 4.31 4.89
C SER A 62 -2.66 3.51 5.15
N LYS A 63 -2.48 2.34 4.51
CA LYS A 63 -1.23 1.57 4.60
C LYS A 63 -0.04 2.24 3.90
N ALA A 64 -0.28 2.91 2.76
CA ALA A 64 0.75 3.56 1.98
C ALA A 64 1.23 4.89 2.60
N SER A 65 0.38 5.60 3.35
CA SER A 65 0.74 6.92 3.90
C SER A 65 1.27 6.91 5.34
N GLY A 66 1.39 5.76 6.01
CA GLY A 66 1.18 5.77 7.46
C GLY A 66 2.30 5.38 8.42
N LYS A 67 3.36 4.68 8.02
CA LYS A 67 4.48 4.39 8.93
C LYS A 67 5.79 4.54 8.20
N VAL A 68 6.30 5.76 8.22
CA VAL A 68 7.71 6.01 8.03
C VAL A 68 8.41 5.39 9.25
N SER A 69 8.87 4.15 9.11
CA SER A 69 9.58 3.49 10.18
C SER A 69 10.99 4.08 10.26
N PRO A 70 11.42 4.57 11.44
CA PRO A 70 12.81 4.90 11.65
C PRO A 70 13.66 3.66 11.40
N VAL A 71 14.86 3.87 10.90
CA VAL A 71 15.83 2.79 10.66
C VAL A 71 17.16 3.18 11.25
N GLU A 72 17.89 2.18 11.71
CA GLU A 72 19.25 2.34 12.18
C GLU A 72 20.19 1.61 11.22
N ILE A 73 21.27 2.29 10.83
CA ILE A 73 22.32 1.71 10.00
C ILE A 73 23.66 2.13 10.58
N ASN A 74 24.49 1.15 10.92
CA ASN A 74 25.81 1.35 11.53
C ASN A 74 25.79 2.28 12.75
N GLY A 75 24.81 2.11 13.65
CA GLY A 75 24.67 2.95 14.86
C GLY A 75 24.06 4.34 14.63
N LYS A 76 23.72 4.70 13.39
CA LYS A 76 23.09 5.98 13.06
C LYS A 76 21.59 5.81 12.84
N HIS A 77 20.79 6.56 13.60
CA HIS A 77 19.34 6.60 13.45
C HIS A 77 18.91 7.55 12.32
N PHE A 78 17.99 7.08 11.49
CA PHE A 78 17.36 7.84 10.44
C PHE A 78 15.85 7.86 10.64
N PRO A 79 15.17 8.99 10.37
CA PRO A 79 13.73 9.09 10.53
C PRO A 79 12.98 8.24 9.49
N SER A 80 13.63 7.82 8.40
CA SER A 80 13.04 7.00 7.35
C SER A 80 14.07 6.22 6.56
N ARG A 81 13.64 5.15 5.89
CA ARG A 81 14.45 4.47 4.87
C ARG A 81 14.89 5.40 3.74
N THR A 82 14.06 6.35 3.35
CA THR A 82 14.40 7.33 2.30
C THR A 82 15.54 8.24 2.75
N ALA A 83 15.50 8.72 4.00
CA ALA A 83 16.53 9.57 4.58
C ALA A 83 17.85 8.80 4.73
N ALA A 84 17.78 7.55 5.17
CA ALA A 84 18.92 6.65 5.22
C ALA A 84 19.53 6.40 3.84
N ALA A 85 18.71 6.08 2.82
CA ALA A 85 19.17 5.83 1.46
C ALA A 85 19.87 7.05 0.86
N LYS A 86 19.30 8.24 1.08
CA LYS A 86 19.90 9.51 0.64
C LYS A 86 21.24 9.78 1.32
N TYR A 87 21.35 9.51 2.62
CA TYR A 87 22.59 9.71 3.36
C TYR A 87 23.71 8.77 2.90
N ILE A 88 23.38 7.51 2.60
CA ILE A 88 24.33 6.48 2.18
C ILE A 88 24.67 6.60 0.67
N GLY A 89 23.86 7.33 -0.10
CA GLY A 89 24.06 7.49 -1.54
C GLY A 89 23.59 6.30 -2.36
N VAL A 90 22.56 5.58 -1.90
CA VAL A 90 22.00 4.40 -2.59
C VAL A 90 20.53 4.62 -2.94
N SER A 91 20.03 3.84 -3.91
CA SER A 91 18.59 3.83 -4.20
C SER A 91 17.80 3.18 -3.06
N ILE A 92 16.54 3.58 -2.91
CA ILE A 92 15.67 3.02 -1.88
C ILE A 92 15.44 1.51 -2.05
N ASN A 93 15.48 1.02 -3.30
CA ASN A 93 15.35 -0.40 -3.62
C ASN A 93 16.59 -1.20 -3.17
N GLN A 94 17.79 -0.67 -3.40
CA GLN A 94 19.03 -1.29 -2.90
C GLN A 94 19.02 -1.37 -1.37
N LEU A 95 18.60 -0.29 -0.70
CA LEU A 95 18.50 -0.29 0.75
C LEU A 95 17.44 -1.28 1.26
N ALA A 96 16.30 -1.41 0.58
CA ALA A 96 15.28 -2.39 0.92
C ALA A 96 15.79 -3.84 0.80
N ASN A 97 16.55 -4.12 -0.26
CA ASN A 97 17.17 -5.44 -0.46
C ASN A 97 18.21 -5.74 0.62
N TYR A 98 19.03 -4.76 1.01
CA TYR A 98 19.98 -4.91 2.11
C TYR A 98 19.28 -5.36 3.41
N PHE A 99 18.20 -4.69 3.81
CA PHE A 99 17.43 -5.08 5.00
C PHE A 99 16.81 -6.48 4.89
N LEU A 100 16.39 -6.89 3.70
CA LEU A 100 15.84 -8.22 3.46
C LEU A 100 16.90 -9.31 3.61
N VAL A 101 18.10 -9.07 3.10
CA VAL A 101 19.24 -10.00 3.24
C VAL A 101 19.67 -10.10 4.70
N GLN A 102 19.82 -8.97 5.40
CA GLN A 102 20.14 -8.94 6.84
C GLN A 102 19.15 -9.76 7.68
N LYS A 103 17.84 -9.59 7.43
CA LYS A 103 16.80 -10.37 8.12
C LYS A 103 16.98 -11.88 7.90
N LYS A 104 17.26 -12.29 6.66
CA LYS A 104 17.48 -13.70 6.32
C LYS A 104 18.73 -14.27 6.98
N ILE A 105 19.82 -13.50 7.05
CA ILE A 105 21.04 -13.92 7.74
C ILE A 105 20.75 -14.19 9.21
N ILE A 106 20.09 -13.25 9.90
CA ILE A 106 19.70 -13.41 11.32
C ILE A 106 18.80 -14.63 11.52
N GLU A 107 17.85 -14.87 10.61
CA GLU A 107 16.98 -16.06 10.65
C GLU A 107 17.81 -17.37 10.50
N MET A 108 18.78 -17.39 9.58
CA MET A 108 19.65 -18.54 9.35
C MET A 108 20.63 -18.79 10.51
N GLU A 109 21.15 -17.73 11.13
CA GLU A 109 22.00 -17.83 12.33
C GLU A 109 21.24 -18.44 13.50
N LYS A 110 19.99 -18.00 13.74
CA LYS A 110 19.14 -18.58 14.79
C LYS A 110 18.81 -20.05 14.57
N LEU A 111 18.62 -20.46 13.32
CA LEU A 111 18.40 -21.87 12.97
C LEU A 111 19.64 -22.74 13.20
N ASN A 112 20.84 -22.19 12.97
CA ASN A 112 22.09 -22.91 13.22
C ASN A 112 22.46 -22.98 14.70
N ASP A 113 22.12 -21.96 15.50
CA ASP A 113 22.38 -21.96 16.93
C ASP A 113 21.47 -22.95 17.69
N GLY A 114 20.21 -23.10 17.24
CA GLY A 114 19.30 -24.13 17.74
C GLY A 114 19.70 -25.58 17.44
N ARG A 115 20.74 -25.81 16.63
CA ARG A 115 21.32 -27.15 16.36
C ARG A 115 22.55 -27.47 17.20
N LYS A 116 23.10 -26.51 17.96
CA LYS A 116 24.31 -26.71 18.76
C LYS A 116 24.08 -27.31 20.15
N THR A 117 22.83 -27.58 20.55
CA THR A 117 22.47 -28.12 21.88
C THR A 117 22.22 -29.62 21.93
N THR A 118 22.73 -30.39 20.98
CA THR A 118 22.59 -31.87 21.01
C THR A 118 23.88 -32.53 20.53
N VAL A 119 24.92 -32.50 21.37
CA VAL A 119 26.01 -33.49 21.37
C VAL A 119 26.37 -33.77 22.82
#